data_AF-A0A6G4WVN0-F1
#
_entry.id   AF-A0A6G4WVN0-F1
#
_cell.length_a   1.000
_cell.length_b   1.000
_cell.length_c   1.000
_cell.angle_alpha   90.00
_cell.angle_beta   90.00
_cell.angle_gamma   90.00
#
_symmetry.space_group_name_H-M   'P 1'
#
loop_
_entity.id
_entity.type
_entity.pdbx_description
1 polymer ?
#
loop_
_entity_poly.entity_id
_entity_poly.type
_entity_poly.pdbx_seq_one_letter_code
_entity_poly.pdbx_strand_id
1 'polypeptide(L)' 'MGLTAFAARIDVSPSWLSRIERDRANPSPDLLRRIAMELNRERHVRVAIAEITRPDMRRDEHLPADY' A
#
# COMPACT_ATOMS: atom_id res chain seq x y z
N MET A 1 1.44 -7.45 11.61
CA MET A 1 0.26 -7.57 12.52
C MET A 1 -0.90 -8.20 11.77
N GLY A 2 -1.99 -8.61 12.45
CA GLY A 2 -3.23 -9.06 11.80
C GLY A 2 -4.27 -7.95 11.58
N LEU A 3 -5.27 -8.20 10.73
CA LEU A 3 -6.34 -7.25 10.36
C LEU A 3 -7.02 -6.58 11.56
N THR A 4 -7.44 -7.36 12.55
CA THR A 4 -8.14 -6.87 13.74
C THR A 4 -7.28 -5.90 14.55
N ALA A 5 -5.99 -6.22 14.71
CA ALA A 5 -5.06 -5.35 15.44
C ALA A 5 -4.79 -4.04 14.68
N PHE A 6 -4.72 -4.09 13.34
CA PHE A 6 -4.58 -2.87 12.55
C PHE A 6 -5.83 -2.00 12.60
N ALA A 7 -7.01 -2.60 12.47
CA ALA A 7 -8.30 -1.91 12.53
C ALA A 7 -8.46 -1.12 13.83
N ALA A 8 -8.06 -1.72 14.96
CA ALA A 8 -8.06 -1.05 16.26
C ALA A 8 -7.11 0.18 16.30
N ARG A 9 -5.93 0.09 15.67
CA ARG A 9 -4.94 1.20 15.64
C ARG A 9 -5.39 2.39 14.81
N ILE A 10 -6.18 2.15 13.75
CA ILE A 10 -6.70 3.20 12.89
C ILE A 10 -8.14 3.59 13.23
N ASP A 11 -8.67 3.12 14.37
CA ASP A 11 -10.00 3.40 14.90
C ASP A 11 -11.14 3.12 13.88
N VAL A 12 -11.18 1.88 13.39
CA VAL A 12 -12.28 1.38 12.54
C VAL A 12 -12.64 -0.07 12.92
N SER A 13 -13.83 -0.52 12.51
CA SER A 13 -14.18 -1.93 12.70
C SER A 13 -13.37 -2.84 11.76
N PRO A 14 -13.00 -4.06 12.20
CA PRO A 14 -12.34 -5.04 11.33
C PRO A 14 -13.17 -5.37 10.09
N SER A 15 -14.49 -5.43 10.21
CA SER A 15 -15.41 -5.69 9.10
C SER A 15 -15.44 -4.54 8.07
N TRP A 16 -15.30 -3.29 8.52
CA TRP A 16 -15.16 -2.13 7.63
C TRP A 16 -13.83 -2.17 6.88
N LEU A 17 -12.73 -2.37 7.60
CA LEU A 17 -11.41 -2.50 6.98
C LEU A 17 -11.36 -3.64 5.96
N SER A 18 -11.99 -4.78 6.29
CA SER A 18 -12.08 -5.92 5.39
C SER A 18 -12.93 -5.64 4.14
N ARG A 19 -13.85 -4.68 4.18
CA ARG A 19 -14.55 -4.21 2.98
C ARG A 19 -13.64 -3.33 2.12
N ILE A 20 -12.82 -2.47 2.72
CA ILE A 20 -11.83 -1.66 2.01
C ILE A 20 -10.84 -2.57 1.27
N GLU A 21 -10.28 -3.60 1.92
CA GLU A 21 -9.33 -4.54 1.29
C GLU A 21 -9.92 -5.35 0.13
N ARG A 22 -11.25 -5.45 0.04
CA ARG A 22 -11.96 -6.17 -1.02
C ARG A 22 -12.60 -5.23 -2.05
N ASP A 23 -12.21 -3.96 -2.06
CA ASP A 23 -12.78 -2.93 -2.93
C ASP A 23 -14.30 -2.76 -2.79
N ARG A 24 -14.87 -3.10 -1.63
CA ARG A 24 -16.31 -2.99 -1.30
C ARG A 24 -16.67 -1.77 -0.46
N ALA A 25 -15.70 -0.89 -0.21
CA ALA A 25 -15.88 0.33 0.54
C ALA A 25 -14.91 1.39 0.03
N ASN A 26 -15.40 2.64 -0.11
CA ASN A 26 -14.57 3.77 -0.46
C ASN A 26 -14.26 4.58 0.82
N PRO A 27 -13.04 4.47 1.38
CA PRO A 27 -12.66 5.24 2.56
C PRO A 27 -12.56 6.74 2.26
N SER A 28 -12.77 7.58 3.27
CA SER A 28 -12.49 9.02 3.14
C SER A 28 -10.99 9.27 2.95
N PRO A 29 -10.59 10.41 2.35
CA PRO A 29 -9.19 10.81 2.26
C PRO A 29 -8.47 10.81 3.61
N ASP A 30 -9.14 11.25 4.67
CA ASP A 30 -8.59 11.24 6.03
C ASP A 30 -8.31 9.82 6.52
N LEU A 31 -9.21 8.87 6.28
CA LEU A 31 -9.00 7.47 6.63
C LEU A 31 -7.85 6.86 5.82
N LEU A 32 -7.75 7.16 4.52
CA LEU A 32 -6.62 6.75 3.68
C LEU A 32 -5.30 7.25 4.25
N ARG A 33 -5.25 8.53 4.69
CA ARG A 33 -4.08 9.10 5.35
C ARG A 33 -3.71 8.34 6.61
N ARG A 34 -4.66 8.01 7.48
CA ARG A 34 -4.40 7.21 8.69
C ARG A 34 -3.83 5.84 8.36
N ILE A 35 -4.42 5.14 7.38
CA ILE A 35 -3.94 3.84 6.90
C ILE A 35 -2.49 3.95 6.43
N ALA A 36 -2.18 4.91 5.56
CA ALA A 36 -0.84 5.11 5.03
C ALA A 36 0.19 5.41 6.12
N MET A 37 -0.15 6.29 7.07
CA MET A 37 0.71 6.62 8.20
C MET A 37 1.02 5.39 9.07
N GLU A 38 0.01 4.56 9.32
CA GLU A 38 0.17 3.39 10.19
C GLU A 38 0.96 2.27 9.53
N LEU A 39 0.72 2.01 8.23
CA LEU A 39 1.52 1.10 7.42
C LEU A 39 2.99 1.57 7.34
N ASN A 40 3.22 2.88 7.23
CA ASN A 40 4.56 3.44 7.19
C ASN A 40 5.34 3.26 8.51
N ARG A 41 4.69 2.96 9.64
CA ARG A 41 5.40 2.66 10.90
C ARG A 41 6.03 1.26 10.89
N GLU A 42 5.52 0.33 10.07
CA GLU A 42 5.97 -1.06 10.05
C GLU A 42 7.10 -1.28 9.04
N ARG A 43 8.31 -1.59 9.54
CA ARG A 43 9.51 -1.72 8.68
C ARG A 43 9.33 -2.72 7.53
N HIS A 44 8.73 -3.88 7.80
CA HIS A 44 8.51 -4.91 6.79
C HIS A 44 7.50 -4.45 5.72
N VAL A 45 6.46 -3.73 6.11
CA VAL A 45 5.49 -3.14 5.19
C VAL A 45 6.15 -2.10 4.29
N ARG A 46 7.00 -1.22 4.84
CA ARG A 46 7.75 -0.24 4.02
C ARG A 46 8.61 -0.91 2.95
N VAL A 47 9.29 -2.00 3.29
CA VAL A 47 10.12 -2.76 2.34
C VAL A 47 9.25 -3.37 1.23
N ALA A 48 8.13 -4.00 1.59
CA ALA A 48 7.21 -4.58 0.62
C ALA A 48 6.60 -3.52 -0.32
N ILE A 49 6.17 -2.38 0.22
CA ILE A 49 5.65 -1.26 -0.60
C ILE A 49 6.74 -0.74 -1.54
N ALA A 50 7.98 -0.62 -1.07
CA ALA A 50 9.09 -0.19 -1.92
C ALA A 50 9.40 -1.19 -3.04
N GLU A 51 9.25 -2.50 -2.81
CA GLU A 51 9.39 -3.52 -3.86
C GLU A 51 8.30 -3.41 -4.93
N ILE A 52 7.07 -3.13 -4.54
CA ILE A 52 5.94 -2.93 -5.47
C ILE A 52 6.09 -1.62 -6.26
N THR A 53 6.59 -0.57 -5.60
CA THR A 53 6.66 0.79 -6.17
C THR A 53 7.94 1.05 -6.94
N ARG A 54 8.95 0.17 -6.86
CA ARG A 54 10.13 0.26 -7.73
C ARG A 54 9.61 0.26 -9.16
N PRO A 55 9.74 1.39 -9.90
CA PRO A 55 9.46 1.34 -11.31
C PRO A 55 10.40 0.27 -11.85
N ASP A 56 9.83 -0.72 -12.53
CA ASP A 56 10.60 -1.60 -13.37
C ASP A 56 11.36 -0.66 -14.31
N MET A 57 12.61 -0.36 -13.96
CA MET A 57 13.59 0.25 -14.85
C MET A 57 13.88 -0.84 -15.88
N ARG A 58 12.88 -1.14 -16.71
CA ARG A 58 13.08 -1.82 -17.97
C ARG A 58 14.03 -0.92 -18.73
N ARG A 59 15.30 -1.30 -18.62
CA ARG A 59 16.35 -1.03 -19.58
C ARG A 59 15.89 -1.62 -20.91
N ASP A 60 14.94 -0.96 -21.54
CA ASP A 60 14.84 -1.03 -22.99
C ASP A 60 15.62 0.19 -23.50
N GLU A 61 16.91 0.23 -23.15
CA GLU A 61 17.91 0.85 -23.98
C GLU A 61 18.03 -0.03 -25.23
N HIS A 62 17.05 0.07 -26.11
CA HIS A 62 17.28 -0.23 -27.51
C HIS A 62 18.06 0.98 -28.05
N LEU A 63 19.38 0.99 -27.85
CA LEU A 63 20.23 1.74 -28.76
C LEU A 63 19.95 1.11 -30.15
N PRO A 64 19.42 1.86 -31.12
CA PRO A 64 19.46 1.36 -32.48
C PRO A 64 20.92 1.12 -32.83
N ALA A 65 21.25 -0.12 -33.19
CA ALA A 65 22.42 -0.35 -33.99
C ALA A 65 22.21 0.44 -35.29
N ASP A 66 23.24 1.21 -35.65
CA ASP A 66 23.41 1.94 -36.91
C ASP A 66 23.03 3.43 -36.90
N TYR A 67 24.05 4.29 -36.74
CA TYR A 67 24.53 5.18 -37.81
C TYR A 67 25.97 5.65 -37.57
#